data_AF-A0A7C5GXQ0-F1
#
_entry.id   AF-A0A7C5GXQ0-F1
#
_cell.length_a   1.000
_cell.length_b   1.000
_cell.length_c   1.000
_cell.angle_alpha   90.00
_cell.angle_beta   90.00
_cell.angle_gamma   90.00
#
_symmetry.space_group_name_H-M   'P 1'
#
loop_
_entity.id
_entity.type
_entity.pdbx_description
1 polymer ?
#
loop_
_entity_poly.entity_id
_entity_poly.type
_entity_poly.pdbx_seq_one_letter_code
_entity_poly.pdbx_strand_id
1 'polypeptide(L)'
;MRFISVDLQNDFASEGGKYYVPRTSIEFIENVLLPFLRDNEIKVSEIISDYRQPRKGDDRNCCIPGEWGNLSLLPESAVKG
;
A
#
# COMPACT_ATOMS: atom_id res chain seq x y z
N MET A 1 -0.34 9.48 -18.69
CA MET A 1 -1.00 8.43 -17.88
C MET A 1 -0.69 8.72 -16.41
N ARG A 2 -1.63 8.51 -15.48
CA ARG A 2 -1.40 8.71 -14.04
C ARG A 2 -1.90 7.48 -13.31
N PHE A 3 -1.01 6.84 -12.55
CA PHE A 3 -1.35 5.71 -11.69
C PHE A 3 -1.56 6.21 -10.27
N ILE A 4 -2.55 5.62 -9.60
CA ILE A 4 -2.82 5.85 -8.20
C ILE A 4 -2.81 4.49 -7.51
N SER A 5 -1.95 4.33 -6.52
CA SER A 5 -1.98 3.22 -5.57
C SER A 5 -2.92 3.58 -4.43
N VAL A 6 -3.77 2.64 -4.02
CA VAL A 6 -4.70 2.81 -2.90
C VAL A 6 -4.51 1.63 -1.97
N ASP A 7 -4.20 1.91 -0.71
CA ASP A 7 -4.10 0.92 0.36
C ASP A 7 -3.10 -0.23 0.08
N LEU A 8 -2.03 0.04 -0.68
CA LEU A 8 -0.93 -0.91 -0.85
C LEU A 8 -0.01 -0.89 0.39
N GLN A 9 -0.58 -1.27 1.53
CA GLN A 9 0.06 -1.29 2.85
C GLN A 9 0.12 -2.73 3.38
N ASN A 10 1.07 -2.98 4.28
CA ASN A 10 1.29 -4.31 4.86
C ASN A 10 0.03 -4.94 5.46
N ASP A 11 -0.85 -4.16 6.11
CA ASP A 11 -2.07 -4.69 6.72
C ASP A 11 -3.02 -5.37 5.72
N PHE A 12 -2.92 -5.02 4.44
CA PHE A 12 -3.76 -5.58 3.37
C PHE A 12 -2.99 -6.52 2.45
N ALA A 13 -1.71 -6.26 2.23
CA ALA A 13 -0.96 -6.83 1.12
C ALA A 13 0.16 -7.81 1.55
N SER A 14 0.53 -7.84 2.83
CA SER A 14 1.64 -8.68 3.32
C SER A 14 1.15 -9.77 4.27
N GLU A 15 1.73 -10.96 4.17
CA GLU A 15 1.44 -12.05 5.10
C GLU A 15 1.68 -11.61 6.56
N GLY A 16 0.70 -11.88 7.43
CA GLY A 16 0.68 -11.38 8.81
C GLY A 16 0.00 -10.02 9.01
N GLY A 17 -0.37 -9.33 7.92
CA GLY A 17 -1.21 -8.13 7.96
C GLY A 17 -2.62 -8.42 8.47
N LYS A 18 -3.23 -7.47 9.20
CA LYS A 18 -4.50 -7.71 9.90
C LYS A 18 -5.66 -8.10 8.99
N TYR A 19 -5.67 -7.58 7.77
CA TYR A 19 -6.68 -7.83 6.74
C TYR A 19 -6.08 -8.48 5.50
N TYR A 20 -4.92 -9.11 5.66
CA TYR A 20 -4.25 -9.80 4.58
C TYR A 20 -5.11 -10.95 4.05
N VAL A 21 -5.23 -11.01 2.73
CA VAL A 21 -5.75 -12.16 2.01
C VAL A 21 -4.78 -12.42 0.85
N PRO A 22 -4.37 -13.67 0.59
CA PRO A 22 -3.52 -13.96 -0.56
C PRO A 22 -4.21 -13.56 -1.85
N ARG A 23 -3.58 -12.66 -2.61
CA ARG A 23 -4.03 -12.18 -3.93
C ARG A 23 -2.86 -12.24 -4.92
N THR A 24 -3.12 -12.78 -6.10
CA THR A 24 -2.16 -12.77 -7.22
C THR A 24 -1.86 -11.36 -7.74
N SER A 25 -2.70 -10.37 -7.38
CA SER A 25 -2.47 -8.97 -7.74
C SER A 25 -1.18 -8.40 -7.13
N ILE A 26 -0.80 -8.83 -5.92
CA ILE A 26 0.44 -8.35 -5.28
C ILE A 26 1.65 -8.82 -6.08
N GLU A 27 1.67 -10.10 -6.45
CA GLU A 27 2.74 -10.66 -7.30
C GLU A 27 2.83 -9.95 -8.65
N PHE A 28 1.70 -9.63 -9.29
CA PHE A 28 1.69 -8.84 -10.53
C PHE A 28 2.23 -7.42 -10.31
N ILE A 29 1.84 -6.76 -9.21
CA ILE A 29 2.31 -5.41 -8.90
C ILE A 29 3.83 -5.41 -8.74
N GLU A 30 4.36 -6.32 -7.93
CA GLU A 30 5.80 -6.39 -7.61
C GLU A 30 6.66 -6.83 -8.80
N ASN A 31 6.22 -7.86 -9.53
CA ASN A 31 7.07 -8.50 -10.54
C ASN A 31 6.86 -7.95 -11.95
N VAL A 32 5.77 -7.22 -12.21
CA VAL A 32 5.42 -6.73 -13.56
C VAL A 32 5.19 -5.23 -13.57
N LEU A 33 4.23 -4.74 -12.76
CA LEU A 33 3.82 -3.34 -12.84
C LEU A 33 4.90 -2.38 -12.36
N LEU A 34 5.43 -2.57 -11.14
CA LEU A 34 6.45 -1.67 -10.58
C LEU A 34 7.73 -1.63 -11.42
N PRO A 35 8.27 -2.76 -11.94
CA PRO A 35 9.36 -2.75 -12.90
C PRO A 35 9.04 -1.94 -14.15
N PHE A 36 7.89 -2.17 -14.78
CA PHE A 36 7.48 -1.43 -15.97
C PHE A 36 7.40 0.08 -15.71
N LEU A 37 6.79 0.49 -14.60
CA LEU A 37 6.67 1.90 -14.24
C LEU A 37 8.04 2.54 -13.99
N ARG A 38 8.92 1.85 -13.28
CA ARG A 38 10.30 2.30 -13.04
C ARG A 38 11.08 2.48 -14.34
N ASP A 39 11.05 1.48 -15.22
CA ASP A 39 11.83 1.47 -16.47
C ASP A 39 11.35 2.53 -17.46
N ASN A 40 10.12 3.02 -17.29
CA ASN A 40 9.54 4.12 -18.09
C ASN A 40 9.48 5.45 -17.32
N GLU A 41 10.14 5.56 -16.17
CA GLU A 41 10.19 6.77 -15.32
C GLU A 41 8.80 7.30 -14.92
N ILE A 42 7.81 6.41 -14.80
CA ILE A 42 6.44 6.74 -14.42
C ILE A 42 6.31 6.69 -12.90
N LYS A 43 5.95 7.81 -12.29
CA LYS A 43 5.68 7.91 -10.85
C LYS A 43 4.22 7.60 -10.51
N VAL A 44 4.01 7.05 -9.33
CA VAL A 44 2.71 6.66 -8.78
C VAL A 44 2.33 7.61 -7.64
N SER A 45 1.12 8.17 -7.69
CA SER A 45 0.54 8.83 -6.52
C SER A 45 -0.05 7.78 -5.58
N GLU A 46 0.01 8.02 -4.28
CA GLU A 46 -0.47 7.04 -3.30
C GLU A 46 -1.52 7.62 -2.38
N ILE A 47 -2.52 6.80 -2.05
CA ILE A 47 -3.47 7.02 -0.98
C ILE A 47 -3.20 5.96 0.08
N ILE A 48 -2.77 6.42 1.25
CA ILE A 48 -2.45 5.61 2.43
C ILE A 48 -3.58 5.74 3.44
N SER A 49 -4.12 4.61 3.89
CA SER A 49 -5.01 4.56 5.03
C SER A 49 -4.24 4.91 6.32
N ASP A 50 -4.73 5.93 7.03
CA ASP A 50 -4.28 6.33 8.37
C ASP A 50 -5.49 6.27 9.30
N TYR A 51 -5.44 5.32 10.23
CA TYR A 51 -6.59 4.85 10.97
C TYR A 51 -6.39 5.01 12.48
N ARG A 52 -5.94 6.20 12.89
CA ARG A 52 -5.84 6.63 14.30
C ARG A 52 -7.12 6.33 15.08
N GLN A 53 -6.98 5.95 16.34
CA GLN A 53 -8.08 5.76 17.28
C GLN A 53 -8.09 6.90 18.33
N PRO A 54 -9.27 7.26 18.89
CA PRO A 54 -10.58 6.65 18.64
C PRO A 54 -11.26 7.17 17.36
N ARG A 55 -11.94 6.28 16.62
CA ARG A 55 -12.84 6.63 15.50
C ARG A 55 -14.29 6.26 15.84
N LYS A 56 -15.22 7.18 15.60
CA LYS A 56 -16.63 6.97 15.91
C LYS A 56 -17.22 5.93 14.94
N GLY A 57 -17.63 4.78 15.49
CA GLY A 57 -18.30 3.72 14.71
C GLY A 57 -17.35 2.79 13.95
N ASP A 58 -16.04 2.89 14.17
CA ASP A 58 -15.05 2.00 13.58
C ASP A 58 -13.94 1.69 14.58
N ASP A 59 -14.01 0.50 15.18
CA ASP A 59 -13.03 -0.02 16.14
C ASP A 59 -11.92 -0.85 15.47
N ARG A 60 -11.89 -0.88 14.13
CA ARG A 60 -10.87 -1.64 13.39
C ARG A 60 -9.51 -1.01 13.63
N ASN A 61 -8.70 -1.75 14.37
CA ASN A 61 -7.34 -1.38 14.73
C ASN A 61 -6.35 -1.87 13.66
N CYS A 62 -6.32 -1.23 12.48
CA CYS A 62 -5.33 -1.43 11.42
C CYS A 62 -4.79 -0.07 10.95
N CYS A 63 -3.74 -0.10 10.14
CA CYS A 63 -3.08 1.04 9.51
C CYS A 63 -2.79 2.15 10.54
N ILE A 64 -2.29 1.71 11.69
CA ILE A 64 -1.95 2.57 12.82
C ILE A 64 -0.63 3.27 12.50
N PRO A 65 -0.58 4.61 12.48
CA PRO A 65 0.65 5.33 12.18
C PRO A 65 1.81 4.91 13.08
N GLY A 66 2.94 4.58 12.45
CA GLY A 66 4.16 4.10 13.13
C GLY A 66 4.24 2.59 13.32
N GLU A 67 3.18 1.84 13.00
CA GLU A 67 3.23 0.37 13.02
C GLU A 67 3.51 -0.22 11.63
N TRP A 68 4.05 -1.44 11.61
CA TRP A 68 4.39 -2.16 10.38
C TRP A 68 3.21 -2.25 9.40
N GLY A 69 2.01 -2.52 9.91
CA GLY A 69 0.78 -2.62 9.10
C GLY A 69 0.43 -1.35 8.31
N ASN A 70 0.86 -0.17 8.77
CA ASN A 70 0.64 1.11 8.10
C ASN A 70 1.65 1.42 6.99
N LEU A 71 2.79 0.72 6.94
CA LEU A 71 3.85 1.03 5.96
C LEU A 71 3.40 0.64 4.55
N SER A 72 3.72 1.51 3.58
CA SER A 72 3.53 1.26 2.16
C SER A 72 4.47 0.16 1.66
N LEU A 73 4.01 -0.61 0.66
CA LEU A 73 4.85 -1.50 -0.13
C LEU A 73 5.42 -0.84 -1.38
N LEU A 74 5.00 0.38 -1.75
CA LEU A 74 5.63 1.10 -2.83
C LEU A 74 7.05 1.52 -2.40
N PRO A 75 8.08 1.26 -3.23
CA PRO A 75 9.40 1.81 -2.96
C PRO A 75 9.35 3.34 -3.10
N GLU A 76 10.08 4.07 -2.26
CA GLU A 76 10.13 5.54 -2.30
C GLU A 76 10.47 6.08 -3.70
N SER A 77 11.30 5.35 -4.45
CA SER A 77 11.66 5.69 -5.82
C SER A 77 10.50 5.62 -6.83
N ALA A 78 9.41 4.93 -6.50
CA ALA A 78 8.20 4.87 -7.34
C ALA A 78 7.17 5.94 -6.99
N VAL A 79 7.24 6.53 -5.79
CA VAL A 79 6.25 7.50 -5.31
C VAL A 79 6.47 8.87 -5.95
N LYS A 80 5.37 9.52 -6.32
CA LYS A 80 5.37 10.91 -6.76
C LYS A 80 5.40 11.83 -5.52
N GLY A 81 6.45 12.64 -5.42
CA GLY A 81 6.57 13.71 -4.41
C GLY A 81 5.58 14.87 -4.61
#